data_AF-A0A7W8F4W4-F1
#
_entry.id   AF-A0A7W8F4W4-F1
#
_cell.length_a   1.000
_cell.length_b   1.000
_cell.length_c   1.000
_cell.angle_alpha   90.00
_cell.angle_beta   90.00
_cell.angle_gamma   90.00
#
_symmetry.space_group_name_H-M   'P 1'
#
loop_
_entity.id
_entity.type
_entity.pdbx_description
1 polymer ?
#
loop_
_entity_poly.entity_id
_entity_poly.type
_entity_poly.pdbx_seq_one_letter_code
_entity_poly.pdbx_strand_id
1 'polypeptide(L)' 'MNDITPVINKNSGKFLEIDNSGLKPGARARQWTEAVTAPGRQWRAPEVPGSRPAR' A
#
# COMPACT_ATOMS: atom_id res chain seq x y z
N MET A 1 -10.22 14.70 2.76
CA MET A 1 -9.23 14.27 1.74
C MET A 1 -9.09 12.77 1.89
N ASN A 2 -9.14 12.01 0.80
CA ASN A 2 -8.95 10.56 0.85
C ASN A 2 -7.46 10.30 0.94
N ASP A 3 -6.92 10.20 2.16
CA ASP A 3 -5.49 10.03 2.35
C ASP A 3 -5.08 8.64 1.85
N ILE A 4 -4.44 8.62 0.67
CA ILE A 4 -3.82 7.44 0.10
C ILE A 4 -2.43 7.33 0.73
N THR A 5 -2.23 6.32 1.56
CA THR A 5 -0.96 6.14 2.30
C THR A 5 -0.09 5.07 1.63
N PRO A 6 1.16 5.39 1.26
CA PRO A 6 2.12 4.36 0.88
C PRO A 6 2.54 3.52 2.09
N VAL A 7 2.67 2.21 1.91
CA VAL A 7 3.27 1.30 2.90
C VAL A 7 4.72 1.05 2.52
N ILE A 8 5.67 1.49 3.36
CA ILE A 8 7.11 1.43 3.08
C ILE A 8 7.79 0.49 4.07
N ASN A 9 8.57 -0.45 3.55
CA ASN A 9 9.37 -1.34 4.38
C ASN A 9 10.55 -0.56 5.00
N LYS A 10 10.59 -0.44 6.34
CA LYS A 10 11.61 0.33 7.06
C LYS A 10 13.05 -0.14 6.80
N ASN A 11 13.25 -1.43 6.54
CA ASN A 11 14.58 -2.01 6.32
C ASN A 11 15.13 -1.74 4.92
N SER A 12 14.29 -1.75 3.89
CA SER A 12 14.72 -1.64 2.48
C SER A 12 14.36 -0.31 1.81
N GLY A 13 13.49 0.50 2.42
CA GLY A 13 12.95 1.72 1.82
C GLY A 13 12.00 1.48 0.64
N LYS A 14 11.65 0.22 0.34
CA LYS A 14 10.80 -0.17 -0.79
C LYS A 14 9.31 -0.12 -0.44
N PHE A 15 8.48 0.15 -1.43
CA PHE A 15 7.02 0.25 -1.30
C PHE A 15 6.36 -1.12 -1.45
N LEU A 16 5.26 -1.34 -0.72
CA LEU A 16 4.34 -2.44 -0.98
C LEU A 16 3.59 -2.20 -2.30
N GLU A 17 3.66 -3.17 -3.21
CA GLU A 17 3.09 -3.09 -4.55
C GLU A 17 2.34 -4.39 -4.91
N ILE A 18 1.27 -4.28 -5.70
CA ILE A 18 0.74 -5.38 -6.53
C ILE A 18 1.37 -5.34 -7.93
N ASP A 19 1.94 -6.46 -8.36
CA ASP A 19 2.66 -6.59 -9.63
C ASP A 19 1.82 -6.09 -10.82
N ASN A 20 2.41 -5.20 -11.62
CA ASN A 20 1.80 -4.52 -12.75
C ASN A 20 0.43 -3.87 -12.46
N SER A 21 0.16 -3.48 -11.20
CA SER A 21 -1.15 -3.00 -10.75
C SER A 21 -2.31 -3.96 -11.08
N GLY A 22 -2.03 -5.27 -11.07
CA GLY A 22 -3.01 -6.29 -11.41
C GLY A 22 -4.20 -6.34 -10.46
N LEU A 23 -5.41 -6.49 -11.02
CA LEU A 23 -6.67 -6.59 -10.25
C LEU A 23 -7.22 -8.01 -10.17
N LYS A 24 -6.60 -8.97 -10.88
CA LYS A 24 -7.04 -10.36 -10.90
C LYS A 24 -6.76 -11.03 -9.55
N PRO A 25 -7.61 -11.95 -9.08
CA PRO A 25 -7.31 -12.78 -7.91
C PRO A 25 -5.94 -13.46 -8.05
N GLY A 26 -5.14 -13.42 -6.99
CA GLY A 26 -3.79 -14.00 -6.96
C GLY A 26 -2.70 -13.10 -7.55
N ALA A 27 -3.00 -11.86 -7.95
CA ALA A 27 -1.97 -10.88 -8.30
C ALA A 27 -0.95 -10.74 -7.15
N ARG A 28 0.34 -10.85 -7.48
CA ARG A 28 1.41 -10.96 -6.49
C ARG A 28 1.66 -9.62 -5.79
N ALA A 29 1.65 -9.64 -4.45
CA ALA A 29 2.20 -8.56 -3.64
C ALA A 29 3.75 -8.66 -3.57
N ARG A 30 4.46 -7.54 -3.72
CA ARG A 30 5.93 -7.47 -3.68
C ARG A 30 6.41 -6.14 -3.09
N GLN A 31 7.73 -6.04 -2.89
CA GLN A 31 8.43 -4.82 -2.51
C GLN A 31 9.13 -4.25 -3.75
N TRP A 32 8.90 -2.98 -4.08
CA TRP A 32 9.46 -2.39 -5.30
C TRP A 32 10.00 -0.97 -5.11
N THR A 33 10.85 -0.53 -6.04
CA THR A 33 11.67 0.69 -5.93
C THR A 33 11.01 1.98 -6.39
N GLU A 34 9.94 1.92 -7.20
CA GLU A 34 9.42 3.11 -7.88
C GLU A 34 8.30 3.86 -7.11
N ALA A 35 8.05 5.10 -7.57
CA ALA A 35 7.27 6.15 -6.95
C ALA A 35 5.78 5.85 -6.65
N VAL A 36 5.23 6.68 -5.76
CA VAL A 36 3.87 6.66 -5.14
C VAL A 36 2.71 6.81 -6.15
N THR A 37 3.00 7.05 -7.44
CA THR A 37 1.98 7.32 -8.46
C THR A 37 1.39 6.06 -9.10
N ALA A 38 2.02 4.89 -8.95
CA ALA A 38 1.48 3.65 -9.50
C ALA A 38 0.25 3.17 -8.69
N PRO A 39 -0.89 2.84 -9.34
CA PRO A 39 -2.12 2.43 -8.64
C PRO A 39 -1.94 1.21 -7.73
N GLY A 40 -1.12 0.23 -8.13
CA GLY A 40 -0.83 -0.96 -7.33
C GLY A 40 -0.09 -0.73 -6.01
N ARG A 41 0.27 0.53 -5.69
CA ARG A 41 0.99 0.92 -4.46
C ARG A 41 0.15 1.80 -3.52
N GLN A 42 -1.10 2.05 -3.89
CA GLN A 42 -2.04 2.87 -3.14
C GLN A 42 -2.84 1.97 -2.18
N TRP A 43 -2.64 2.16 -0.88
CA TRP A 43 -3.29 1.34 0.14
C TRP A 43 -4.21 2.19 1.01
N ARG A 44 -5.33 1.59 1.41
CA ARG A 44 -6.24 2.12 2.42
C ARG A 44 -6.36 1.09 3.53
N ALA A 45 -6.11 1.51 4.77
CA ALA A 45 -6.47 0.69 5.91
C ALA A 45 -8.00 0.76 6.08
N PRO A 46 -8.70 -0.39 6.20
CA PRO A 46 -10.11 -0.36 6.56
C PRO A 46 -10.27 0.28 7.93
N GLU A 47 -11.36 1.01 8.14
CA GLU A 47 -11.74 1.43 9.48
C GLU A 47 -12.11 0.18 10.27
N VAL A 48 -11.36 -0.12 11.33
CA VAL A 48 -11.69 -1.19 12.25
C VAL A 48 -12.43 -0.57 13.44
N PRO A 49 -13.69 -0.94 13.71
CA PRO A 49 -14.45 -0.37 14.83
C PRO A 49 -13.69 -0.49 16.15
N GLY A 50 -13.59 0.61 16.90
CA GLY A 50 -12.85 0.68 18.17
C GLY A 50 -11.36 0.96 18.05
N SER A 51 -10.83 1.16 16.83
CA SER A 51 -9.47 1.68 16.63
C SER A 51 -9.40 3.10 17.15
N ARG A 52 -8.68 3.33 18.26
CA ARG A 52 -8.29 4.68 18.64
C ARG A 52 -7.41 5.26 17.53
N PRO A 53 -7.61 6.52 17.10
CA PRO A 53 -6.68 7.14 16.16
C PRO A 53 -5.28 7.11 16.76
N ALA A 54 -4.30 6.70 15.97
CA ALA A 54 -2.90 6.80 16.36
C ALA A 54 -2.59 8.29 16.59
N ARG A 55 -2.20 8.62 17.83
CA ARG A 55 -1.72 9.96 18.22
C ARG A 55 -0.37 10.26 17.58
#